data_AF-A0A1C0VGU7-F1
#
_entry.id   AF-A0A1C0VGU7-F1
#
_cell.length_a   1.000
_cell.length_b   1.000
_cell.length_c   1.000
_cell.angle_alpha   90.00
_cell.angle_beta   90.00
_cell.angle_gamma   90.00
#
_symmetry.space_group_name_H-M   'P 1'
#
loop_
_entity.id
_entity.type
_entity.pdbx_description
1 polymer ?
#
loop_
_entity_poly.entity_id
_entity_poly.type
_entity_poly.pdbx_seq_one_letter_code
_entity_poly.pdbx_strand_id
1 'polypeptide(L)'
;MNRFFTQIKATVAVVAVTSLATVINVPQADAASFDLSWLGGQGYSANGRFSFDDSFLGSVVTRDQLSDFTISFFDPAGTLLQSFDYDFPNPSSSFNFNFDTVSRTILQTGNFDTPNGFDLGIDFATEVTGLSFYTFLDPDQGLPNATIFLKDDLSPEVCSTFPNCRLDVGGQLTATAVPEPSAILGLLVAGSLGRFFKKKQASI
;
A
#
# COMPACT_ATOMS: atom_id res chain seq x y z
N MET A 1 7.94 -31.73 66.97
CA MET A 1 8.56 -31.44 65.67
C MET A 1 7.67 -30.44 64.96
N ASN A 2 8.06 -29.17 64.97
CA ASN A 2 7.27 -28.04 64.47
C ASN A 2 7.22 -28.04 62.94
N ARG A 3 6.04 -27.77 62.35
CA ARG A 3 5.93 -27.28 60.97
C ARG A 3 4.98 -26.08 60.96
N PHE A 4 5.57 -24.90 60.80
CA PHE A 4 4.89 -23.64 60.59
C PHE A 4 4.38 -23.57 59.15
N PHE A 5 3.08 -23.31 58.96
CA PHE A 5 2.53 -22.94 57.66
C PHE A 5 2.61 -21.42 57.50
N THR A 6 3.46 -20.94 56.59
CA THR A 6 3.59 -19.52 56.26
C THR A 6 2.49 -19.16 55.25
N GLN A 7 1.50 -18.37 55.65
CA GLN A 7 0.57 -17.74 54.70
C GLN A 7 1.25 -16.54 54.04
N ILE A 8 1.49 -16.61 52.74
CA ILE A 8 1.92 -15.46 51.94
C ILE A 8 0.65 -14.72 51.51
N LYS A 9 0.34 -13.62 52.19
CA LYS A 9 -0.61 -12.63 51.67
C LYS A 9 0.09 -11.82 50.59
N ALA A 10 -0.23 -12.08 49.32
CA ALA A 10 0.20 -11.24 48.22
C ALA A 10 -0.66 -9.97 48.21
N THR A 11 -0.12 -8.86 48.72
CA THR A 11 -0.71 -7.53 48.55
C THR A 11 -0.42 -7.08 47.12
N VAL A 12 -1.43 -7.09 46.26
CA VAL A 12 -1.37 -6.50 44.92
C VAL A 12 -1.32 -4.98 45.08
N ALA A 13 -0.13 -4.40 44.89
CA ALA A 13 0.01 -2.96 44.73
C ALA A 13 -0.54 -2.57 43.35
N VAL A 14 -1.75 -2.00 43.33
CA VAL A 14 -2.29 -1.36 42.13
C VAL A 14 -1.53 -0.04 41.97
N VAL A 15 -0.54 -0.03 41.07
CA VAL A 15 0.12 1.20 40.63
C VAL A 15 -0.90 1.95 39.76
N ALA A 16 -1.52 2.98 40.33
CA ALA A 16 -2.28 3.94 39.55
C ALA A 16 -1.31 4.74 38.68
N VAL A 17 -1.16 4.35 37.42
CA VAL A 17 -0.49 5.17 36.41
C VAL A 17 -1.46 6.32 36.09
N THR A 18 -1.25 7.47 36.71
CA THR A 18 -1.86 8.73 36.27
C THR A 18 -1.17 9.14 34.97
N SER A 19 -1.67 8.61 33.86
CA SER A 19 -1.31 9.10 32.54
C SER A 19 -1.80 10.54 32.42
N LEU A 20 -0.90 11.50 32.56
CA LEU A 20 -1.12 12.86 32.06
C LEU A 20 -1.28 12.72 30.55
N ALA A 21 -2.53 12.64 30.09
CA ALA A 21 -2.88 12.73 28.68
C ALA A 21 -2.56 14.15 28.21
N THR A 22 -1.30 14.40 27.88
CA THR A 22 -0.96 15.50 27.01
C THR A 22 -1.58 15.17 25.67
N VAL A 23 -2.65 15.90 25.33
CA VAL A 23 -3.22 15.89 23.98
C VAL A 23 -2.18 16.59 23.11
N ILE A 24 -1.14 15.84 22.72
CA ILE A 24 -0.26 16.27 21.64
C ILE A 24 -1.16 16.33 20.42
N ASN A 25 -1.50 17.55 20.01
CA ASN A 25 -2.08 17.81 18.71
C ASN A 25 -0.97 17.51 17.70
N VAL A 26 -0.77 16.22 17.40
CA VAL A 26 0.14 15.80 16.35
C VAL A 26 -0.48 16.38 15.08
N PRO A 27 0.18 17.33 14.40
CA PRO A 27 -0.35 17.84 13.15
C PRO A 27 -0.64 16.65 12.25
N GLN A 28 -1.86 16.59 11.72
CA GLN A 28 -2.22 15.63 10.70
C GLN A 28 -1.15 15.75 9.61
N ALA A 29 -0.51 14.64 9.25
CA ALA A 29 0.41 14.69 8.13
C ALA A 29 -0.46 14.99 6.92
N ASP A 30 -0.16 16.05 6.16
CA ASP A 30 -0.97 16.51 5.02
C ASP A 30 -0.78 15.57 3.79
N ALA A 31 -0.54 14.29 4.04
CA ALA A 31 -0.13 13.31 3.06
C ALA A 31 -0.82 11.97 3.29
N ALA A 32 -1.68 11.60 2.34
CA ALA A 32 -2.27 10.29 2.26
C ALA A 32 -1.21 9.28 1.81
N SER A 33 -1.18 8.12 2.47
CA SER A 33 -0.27 7.01 2.12
C SER A 33 -1.02 5.72 1.90
N PHE A 34 -0.57 4.94 0.92
CA PHE A 34 -1.18 3.67 0.55
C PHE A 34 -0.13 2.61 0.33
N ASP A 35 -0.36 1.41 0.88
CA ASP A 35 0.44 0.23 0.58
C ASP A 35 -0.08 -0.44 -0.69
N LEU A 36 0.84 -0.80 -1.57
CA LEU A 36 0.58 -1.51 -2.81
C LEU A 36 0.79 -3.01 -2.63
N SER A 37 -0.06 -3.81 -3.27
CA SER A 37 0.13 -5.25 -3.38
C SER A 37 -0.36 -5.78 -4.72
N TRP A 38 0.42 -6.67 -5.31
CA TRP A 38 0.06 -7.44 -6.50
C TRP A 38 0.52 -8.89 -6.33
N LEU A 39 -0.30 -9.81 -6.84
CA LEU A 39 0.00 -11.23 -6.96
C LEU A 39 -0.35 -11.66 -8.39
N GLY A 40 0.66 -12.08 -9.14
CA GLY A 40 0.51 -12.56 -10.51
C GLY A 40 -0.07 -13.97 -10.59
N GLY A 41 -0.44 -14.38 -11.81
CA GLY A 41 -1.00 -15.70 -12.08
C GLY A 41 0.00 -16.85 -11.90
N GLN A 42 1.29 -16.57 -12.01
CA GLN A 42 2.38 -17.55 -11.87
C GLN A 42 3.06 -17.50 -10.49
N GLY A 43 2.54 -16.69 -9.57
CA GLY A 43 3.01 -16.59 -8.19
C GLY A 43 4.09 -15.54 -7.95
N TYR A 44 4.49 -14.78 -8.97
CA TYR A 44 5.28 -13.57 -8.73
C TYR A 44 4.45 -12.55 -7.95
N SER A 45 5.11 -11.71 -7.17
CA SER A 45 4.41 -10.74 -6.34
C SER A 45 5.12 -9.40 -6.30
N ALA A 46 4.39 -8.36 -5.90
CA ALA A 46 4.95 -7.06 -5.64
C ALA A 46 4.34 -6.44 -4.38
N ASN A 47 5.18 -5.70 -3.66
CA ASN A 47 4.79 -4.88 -2.53
C ASN A 47 5.40 -3.50 -2.69
N GLY A 48 4.65 -2.46 -2.35
CA GLY A 48 5.11 -1.09 -2.50
C GLY A 48 4.36 -0.12 -1.63
N ARG A 49 4.64 1.15 -1.83
CA ARG A 49 3.94 2.25 -1.18
C ARG A 49 3.95 3.46 -2.09
N PHE A 50 2.91 4.27 -2.00
CA PHE A 50 2.94 5.61 -2.56
C PHE A 50 2.26 6.61 -1.61
N SER A 51 2.58 7.89 -1.82
CA SER A 51 1.95 8.98 -1.08
C SER A 51 1.71 10.21 -1.95
N PHE A 52 0.74 11.02 -1.54
CA PHE A 52 0.37 12.28 -2.19
C PHE A 52 -0.27 13.22 -1.17
N ASP A 53 -0.37 14.51 -1.51
CA ASP A 53 -0.96 15.54 -0.66
C ASP A 53 -2.48 15.37 -0.49
N ASP A 54 -2.98 15.50 0.74
CA ASP A 54 -4.41 15.29 1.06
C ASP A 54 -5.36 16.21 0.28
N SER A 55 -4.87 17.34 -0.23
CA SER A 55 -5.67 18.26 -1.06
C SER A 55 -6.17 17.63 -2.37
N PHE A 56 -5.61 16.50 -2.80
CA PHE A 56 -6.04 15.76 -3.98
C PHE A 56 -7.14 14.73 -3.72
N LEU A 57 -7.57 14.55 -2.46
CA LEU A 57 -8.69 13.66 -2.14
C LEU A 57 -9.97 14.08 -2.86
N GLY A 58 -10.69 13.10 -3.42
CA GLY A 58 -11.88 13.33 -4.25
C GLY A 58 -11.58 13.47 -5.75
N SER A 59 -10.33 13.27 -6.17
CA SER A 59 -9.89 13.31 -7.57
C SER A 59 -9.10 12.06 -7.97
N VAL A 60 -8.65 12.00 -9.22
CA VAL A 60 -7.65 11.04 -9.67
C VAL A 60 -6.27 11.65 -9.47
N VAL A 61 -5.44 10.97 -8.67
CA VAL A 61 -4.04 11.32 -8.43
C VAL A 61 -3.20 10.72 -9.56
N THR A 62 -2.49 11.57 -10.28
CA THR A 62 -1.55 11.16 -11.32
C THR A 62 -0.11 11.18 -10.80
N ARG A 63 0.82 10.65 -11.59
CA ARG A 63 2.27 10.73 -11.34
C ARG A 63 2.73 12.08 -10.80
N ASP A 64 2.31 13.18 -11.43
CA ASP A 64 2.85 14.50 -11.14
C ASP A 64 2.40 15.04 -9.76
N GLN A 65 1.48 14.33 -9.11
CA GLN A 65 0.92 14.64 -7.79
C GLN A 65 1.43 13.68 -6.70
N LEU A 66 2.23 12.68 -7.07
CA LEU A 66 2.90 11.82 -6.11
C LEU A 66 4.00 12.59 -5.38
N SER A 67 4.16 12.29 -4.10
CA SER A 67 5.31 12.73 -3.30
C SER A 67 6.40 11.66 -3.25
N ASP A 68 5.98 10.39 -3.24
CA ASP A 68 6.86 9.22 -3.11
C ASP A 68 6.18 8.01 -3.76
N PHE A 69 6.96 7.12 -4.38
CA PHE A 69 6.52 5.81 -4.82
C PHE A 69 7.66 4.79 -4.70
N THR A 70 7.39 3.66 -4.07
CA THR A 70 8.32 2.53 -3.97
C THR A 70 7.61 1.24 -4.36
N ILE A 71 8.33 0.32 -5.00
CA ILE A 71 7.82 -1.02 -5.29
C ILE A 71 8.95 -2.05 -5.41
N SER A 72 8.74 -3.22 -4.81
CA SER A 72 9.64 -4.36 -4.84
C SER A 72 8.93 -5.56 -5.45
N PHE A 73 9.64 -6.30 -6.29
CA PHE A 73 9.15 -7.49 -6.98
C PHE A 73 9.84 -8.74 -6.45
N PHE A 74 9.08 -9.83 -6.33
CA PHE A 74 9.56 -11.10 -5.79
C PHE A 74 9.19 -12.26 -6.71
N ASP A 75 10.07 -13.25 -6.77
CA ASP A 75 9.79 -14.53 -7.42
C ASP A 75 8.78 -15.37 -6.60
N PRO A 76 8.27 -16.49 -7.14
CA PRO A 76 7.33 -17.36 -6.43
C PRO A 76 7.87 -18.01 -5.15
N ALA A 77 9.19 -18.03 -4.94
CA ALA A 77 9.81 -18.49 -3.71
C ALA A 77 9.93 -17.39 -2.64
N GLY A 78 9.57 -16.15 -2.98
CA GLY A 78 9.68 -14.96 -2.13
C GLY A 78 11.05 -14.30 -2.18
N THR A 79 11.90 -14.65 -3.15
CA THR A 79 13.20 -14.00 -3.37
C THR A 79 13.00 -12.65 -4.04
N LEU A 80 13.64 -11.61 -3.52
CA LEU A 80 13.62 -10.29 -4.14
C LEU A 80 14.29 -10.32 -5.52
N LEU A 81 13.59 -9.84 -6.55
CA LEU A 81 14.10 -9.68 -7.91
C LEU A 81 14.67 -8.28 -8.12
N GLN A 82 13.86 -7.26 -7.86
CA GLN A 82 14.24 -5.86 -8.04
C GLN A 82 13.39 -4.97 -7.15
N SER A 83 13.92 -3.81 -6.76
CA SER A 83 13.18 -2.74 -6.11
C SER A 83 13.39 -1.43 -6.82
N PHE A 84 12.38 -0.59 -6.78
CA PHE A 84 12.36 0.73 -7.36
C PHE A 84 11.91 1.73 -6.29
N ASP A 85 12.54 2.89 -6.31
CA ASP A 85 12.31 4.02 -5.40
C ASP A 85 12.30 5.29 -6.25
N TYR A 86 11.18 6.00 -6.24
CA TYR A 86 10.90 7.12 -7.13
C TYR A 86 10.75 8.40 -6.32
N ASP A 87 11.62 9.36 -6.60
CA ASP A 87 11.47 10.74 -6.18
C ASP A 87 10.61 11.52 -7.17
N PHE A 88 9.67 12.34 -6.68
CA PHE A 88 8.81 13.20 -7.49
C PHE A 88 8.99 14.69 -7.14
N PRO A 89 8.74 15.61 -8.09
CA PRO A 89 8.28 15.36 -9.46
C PRO A 89 9.40 14.85 -10.39
N ASN A 90 9.07 13.89 -11.25
CA ASN A 90 9.99 13.31 -12.23
C ASN A 90 9.43 13.48 -13.67
N PRO A 91 9.63 14.65 -14.30
CA PRO A 91 9.01 14.98 -15.59
C PRO A 91 9.62 14.24 -16.79
N SER A 92 10.83 13.72 -16.65
CA SER A 92 11.53 12.99 -17.73
C SER A 92 11.15 11.52 -17.81
N SER A 93 10.22 11.08 -16.97
CA SER A 93 9.82 9.70 -16.83
C SER A 93 8.68 9.33 -17.77
N SER A 94 8.72 8.11 -18.33
CA SER A 94 7.57 7.49 -18.99
C SER A 94 6.59 6.80 -18.02
N PHE A 95 6.79 6.92 -16.70
CA PHE A 95 5.93 6.36 -15.67
C PHE A 95 4.49 6.88 -15.84
N ASN A 96 3.54 5.96 -15.85
CA ASN A 96 2.11 6.26 -15.91
C ASN A 96 1.42 5.63 -14.68
N PHE A 97 0.87 6.49 -13.84
CA PHE A 97 0.16 6.08 -12.65
C PHE A 97 -1.06 6.96 -12.46
N ASN A 98 -2.19 6.33 -12.21
CA ASN A 98 -3.47 6.99 -11.99
C ASN A 98 -4.20 6.25 -10.87
N PHE A 99 -4.45 6.94 -9.76
CA PHE A 99 -5.14 6.41 -8.60
C PHE A 99 -6.42 7.20 -8.33
N ASP A 100 -7.56 6.55 -8.43
CA ASP A 100 -8.84 7.15 -8.07
C ASP A 100 -9.01 7.12 -6.55
N THR A 101 -8.93 8.29 -5.92
CA THR A 101 -9.02 8.43 -4.46
C THR A 101 -10.43 8.15 -3.92
N VAL A 102 -11.47 8.22 -4.75
CA VAL A 102 -12.86 7.95 -4.35
C VAL A 102 -13.10 6.45 -4.26
N SER A 103 -12.76 5.70 -5.31
CA SER A 103 -12.87 4.24 -5.31
C SER A 103 -11.71 3.53 -4.61
N ARG A 104 -10.61 4.25 -4.36
CA ARG A 104 -9.32 3.74 -3.84
C ARG A 104 -8.75 2.64 -4.72
N THR A 105 -8.79 2.87 -6.03
CA THR A 105 -8.31 1.90 -7.02
C THR A 105 -7.26 2.51 -7.93
N ILE A 106 -6.26 1.70 -8.26
CA ILE A 106 -5.31 2.04 -9.33
C ILE A 106 -5.99 1.71 -10.65
N LEU A 107 -6.01 2.68 -11.56
CA LEU A 107 -6.59 2.50 -12.88
C LEU A 107 -5.67 1.61 -13.71
N GLN A 108 -6.20 0.49 -14.17
CA GLN A 108 -5.44 -0.58 -14.83
C GLN A 108 -6.26 -1.29 -15.91
N THR A 109 -7.27 -0.61 -16.46
CA THR A 109 -8.21 -1.12 -17.48
C THR A 109 -7.83 -0.74 -18.91
N GLY A 110 -6.82 0.13 -19.08
CA GLY A 110 -6.30 0.57 -20.37
C GLY A 110 -4.89 0.09 -20.66
N ASN A 111 -4.35 0.55 -21.79
CA ASN A 111 -2.95 0.34 -22.14
C ASN A 111 -2.03 1.20 -21.27
N PHE A 112 -0.79 0.75 -21.13
CA PHE A 112 0.24 1.31 -20.25
C PHE A 112 0.43 2.83 -20.39
N ASP A 113 0.11 3.44 -21.54
CA ASP A 113 0.26 4.86 -21.84
C ASP A 113 -1.06 5.67 -21.80
N THR A 114 -2.18 5.06 -21.40
CA THR A 114 -3.49 5.73 -21.33
C THR A 114 -3.87 6.13 -19.90
N PRO A 115 -4.75 7.13 -19.70
CA PRO A 115 -5.16 7.58 -18.35
C PRO A 115 -5.81 6.52 -17.45
N ASN A 116 -6.25 5.41 -18.04
CA ASN A 116 -6.83 4.28 -17.32
C ASN A 116 -5.92 3.04 -17.28
N GLY A 117 -4.65 3.16 -17.70
CA GLY A 117 -3.64 2.13 -17.58
C GLY A 117 -2.54 2.50 -16.58
N PHE A 118 -1.50 1.67 -16.59
CA PHE A 118 -0.40 1.73 -15.63
C PHE A 118 0.92 1.30 -16.30
N ASP A 119 1.99 2.03 -16.03
CA ASP A 119 3.35 1.71 -16.44
C ASP A 119 4.35 2.22 -15.40
N LEU A 120 5.30 1.39 -15.00
CA LEU A 120 6.45 1.87 -14.24
C LEU A 120 7.44 2.66 -15.10
N GLY A 121 7.38 2.53 -16.42
CA GLY A 121 8.16 3.26 -17.40
C GLY A 121 9.48 2.59 -17.77
N ILE A 122 9.99 2.91 -18.97
CA ILE A 122 11.19 2.29 -19.57
C ILE A 122 12.50 3.01 -19.22
N ASP A 123 12.45 4.28 -18.81
CA ASP A 123 13.64 5.06 -18.39
C ASP A 123 14.21 4.60 -17.04
N PHE A 124 13.61 3.58 -16.43
CA PHE A 124 13.92 3.04 -15.10
C PHE A 124 14.87 1.84 -15.12
N ALA A 125 15.49 1.63 -16.27
CA ALA A 125 16.64 0.76 -16.41
C ALA A 125 17.79 1.66 -16.87
N THR A 126 18.50 2.31 -15.93
CA THR A 126 19.76 3.01 -16.25
C THR A 126 20.80 2.06 -16.84
N GLU A 127 20.55 0.76 -16.77
CA GLU A 127 21.16 -0.30 -17.56
C GLU A 127 20.08 -1.04 -18.35
N VAL A 128 20.38 -1.50 -19.55
CA VAL A 128 19.46 -2.06 -20.58
C VAL A 128 18.75 -3.37 -20.16
N THR A 129 18.65 -3.68 -18.86
CA THR A 129 18.35 -5.01 -18.29
C THR A 129 17.40 -5.00 -17.07
N GLY A 130 16.36 -4.15 -17.07
CA GLY A 130 15.44 -4.00 -15.92
C GLY A 130 14.11 -4.74 -16.07
N LEU A 131 13.46 -5.06 -14.95
CA LEU A 131 12.06 -5.52 -14.94
C LEU A 131 11.14 -4.44 -15.52
N SER A 132 10.13 -4.83 -16.29
CA SER A 132 9.01 -3.96 -16.65
C SER A 132 7.70 -4.48 -16.09
N PHE A 133 6.85 -3.56 -15.66
CA PHE A 133 5.57 -3.85 -15.04
C PHE A 133 4.52 -2.86 -15.54
N TYR A 134 3.60 -3.33 -16.37
CA TYR A 134 2.69 -2.47 -17.11
C TYR A 134 1.39 -3.18 -17.50
N THR A 135 0.35 -2.40 -17.85
CA THR A 135 -0.90 -2.94 -18.40
C THR A 135 -0.88 -2.99 -19.92
N PHE A 136 -1.39 -4.06 -20.50
CA PHE A 136 -1.51 -4.19 -21.95
C PHE A 136 -2.86 -4.78 -22.36
N LEU A 137 -3.42 -4.21 -23.41
CA LEU A 137 -4.70 -4.54 -24.01
C LEU A 137 -4.53 -4.58 -25.53
N ASP A 138 -4.80 -5.75 -26.11
CA ASP A 138 -4.80 -5.97 -27.55
C ASP A 138 -5.76 -7.12 -27.90
N PRO A 139 -7.02 -6.81 -28.28
CA PRO A 139 -8.02 -7.83 -28.59
C PRO A 139 -7.62 -8.70 -29.79
N ASP A 140 -6.87 -8.14 -30.75
CA ASP A 140 -6.45 -8.85 -31.97
C ASP A 140 -5.39 -9.92 -31.67
N GLN A 141 -4.64 -9.75 -30.56
CA GLN A 141 -3.70 -10.74 -30.03
C GLN A 141 -4.31 -11.63 -28.93
N GLY A 142 -5.63 -11.59 -28.75
CA GLY A 142 -6.34 -12.43 -27.76
C GLY A 142 -6.32 -11.88 -26.33
N LEU A 143 -6.05 -10.58 -26.15
CA LEU A 143 -6.13 -9.86 -24.89
C LEU A 143 -7.29 -8.84 -24.92
N PRO A 144 -8.55 -9.31 -24.84
CA PRO A 144 -9.72 -8.44 -24.97
C PRO A 144 -9.89 -7.46 -23.80
N ASN A 145 -9.20 -7.70 -22.68
CA ASN A 145 -9.17 -6.83 -21.51
C ASN A 145 -7.73 -6.50 -21.15
N ALA A 146 -7.52 -5.33 -20.56
CA ALA A 146 -6.21 -4.95 -20.06
C ALA A 146 -5.75 -5.93 -18.99
N THR A 147 -4.51 -6.35 -19.10
CA THR A 147 -3.89 -7.32 -18.21
C THR A 147 -2.54 -6.78 -17.79
N ILE A 148 -2.16 -7.00 -16.53
CA ILE A 148 -0.83 -6.64 -16.04
C ILE A 148 0.20 -7.67 -16.53
N PHE A 149 1.35 -7.19 -16.95
CA PHE A 149 2.50 -7.99 -17.35
C PHE A 149 3.69 -7.66 -16.45
N LEU A 150 4.40 -8.70 -16.01
CA LEU A 150 5.74 -8.59 -15.45
C LEU A 150 6.72 -9.24 -16.45
N LYS A 151 7.74 -8.52 -16.88
CA LYS A 151 8.78 -9.02 -17.79
C LYS A 151 10.17 -8.63 -17.32
N ASP A 152 11.18 -9.36 -17.79
CA ASP A 152 12.61 -9.17 -17.47
C ASP A 152 13.49 -9.07 -18.73
N ASP A 153 12.91 -8.92 -19.91
CA ASP A 153 13.67 -8.88 -21.15
C ASP A 153 14.43 -7.56 -21.34
N LEU A 154 15.59 -7.65 -21.99
CA LEU A 154 16.46 -6.52 -22.32
C LEU A 154 15.87 -5.60 -23.40
N SER A 155 14.62 -5.85 -23.81
CA SER A 155 13.98 -5.10 -24.89
C SER A 155 13.07 -4.03 -24.28
N PRO A 156 13.25 -2.75 -24.66
CA PRO A 156 12.27 -1.70 -24.32
C PRO A 156 10.94 -1.90 -25.07
N GLU A 157 10.84 -2.88 -25.97
CA GLU A 157 9.63 -3.16 -26.71
C GLU A 157 8.55 -3.74 -25.80
N VAL A 158 7.35 -3.16 -25.90
CA VAL A 158 6.14 -3.72 -25.30
C VAL A 158 5.95 -5.13 -25.85
N CYS A 159 5.68 -6.11 -24.98
CA CYS A 159 5.40 -7.49 -25.38
C CYS A 159 4.18 -7.53 -26.33
N SER A 160 4.43 -7.45 -27.64
CA SER A 160 3.41 -7.54 -28.69
C SER A 160 3.09 -8.98 -29.08
N THR A 161 3.84 -9.96 -28.55
CA THR A 161 3.75 -11.37 -28.95
C THR A 161 3.43 -12.25 -27.75
N PHE A 162 2.18 -12.18 -27.28
CA PHE A 162 1.66 -13.13 -26.29
C PHE A 162 1.79 -14.57 -26.83
N PRO A 163 2.28 -15.56 -26.04
CA PRO A 163 2.61 -15.54 -24.61
C PRO A 163 4.10 -15.34 -24.27
N ASN A 164 4.96 -14.97 -25.23
CA ASN A 164 6.38 -15.35 -25.24
C ASN A 164 7.36 -14.39 -24.52
N CYS A 165 6.91 -13.32 -23.86
CA CYS A 165 7.82 -12.35 -23.21
C CYS A 165 7.33 -11.93 -21.82
N ARG A 166 7.27 -12.86 -20.86
CA ARG A 166 6.76 -12.57 -19.51
C ARG A 166 7.28 -13.53 -18.44
N LEU A 167 7.61 -12.96 -17.28
CA LEU A 167 7.72 -13.69 -16.03
C LEU A 167 6.33 -14.07 -15.50
N ASP A 168 5.39 -13.13 -15.57
CA ASP A 168 4.02 -13.32 -15.08
C ASP A 168 3.01 -12.48 -15.87
N VAL A 169 1.75 -12.89 -15.83
CA VAL A 169 0.61 -12.21 -16.43
C VAL A 169 -0.62 -12.27 -15.52
N GLY A 170 -1.35 -11.17 -15.47
CA GLY A 170 -2.59 -11.06 -14.73
C GLY A 170 -2.39 -10.52 -13.32
N GLY A 171 -3.27 -10.93 -12.42
CA GLY A 171 -3.40 -10.29 -11.11
C GLY A 171 -4.04 -8.90 -11.19
N GLN A 172 -4.16 -8.27 -10.04
CA GLN A 172 -4.64 -6.91 -9.89
C GLN A 172 -3.71 -6.17 -8.93
N LEU A 173 -3.23 -4.99 -9.32
CA LEU A 173 -2.51 -4.12 -8.39
C LEU A 173 -3.52 -3.41 -7.51
N THR A 174 -3.40 -3.61 -6.21
CA THR A 174 -4.32 -3.09 -5.18
C THR A 174 -3.62 -2.08 -4.30
N ALA A 175 -4.40 -1.16 -3.73
CA ALA A 175 -3.93 -0.13 -2.82
C ALA A 175 -4.73 -0.19 -1.51
N THR A 176 -4.04 -0.18 -0.38
CA THR A 176 -4.66 -0.16 0.96
C THR A 176 -4.20 1.06 1.73
N ALA A 177 -5.14 1.85 2.24
CA ALA A 177 -4.82 3.06 3.00
C ALA A 177 -4.02 2.72 4.26
N VAL A 178 -2.91 3.44 4.46
CA VAL A 178 -2.11 3.38 5.68
C VAL A 178 -2.75 4.33 6.71
N PRO A 179 -3.18 3.84 7.89
CA PRO A 179 -3.82 4.70 8.89
C PRO A 179 -2.84 5.74 9.44
N GLU A 180 -3.29 6.99 9.45
CA GLU A 180 -2.51 8.06 10.09
C GLU A 180 -2.45 7.87 11.62
N PRO A 181 -1.33 8.24 12.27
CA PRO A 181 -1.17 8.12 13.72
C PRO A 181 -2.26 8.82 14.53
N SER A 182 -2.78 9.94 14.02
CA SER A 182 -3.84 10.75 14.64
C SER A 182 -5.17 9.99 14.72
N ALA A 183 -5.54 9.22 13.70
CA ALA A 183 -6.74 8.39 13.67
C ALA A 183 -6.71 7.26 14.71
N ILE A 184 -5.53 6.66 14.91
CA ILE A 184 -5.32 5.59 15.90
C ILE A 184 -5.48 6.12 17.33
N LEU A 185 -4.95 7.31 17.61
CA LEU A 185 -5.08 7.97 18.92
C LEU A 185 -6.53 8.33 19.25
N GLY A 186 -7.31 8.82 18.27
CA GLY A 186 -8.73 9.14 18.45
C GLY A 186 -9.58 7.93 18.88
N LEU A 187 -9.32 6.75 18.30
CA LEU A 187 -10.00 5.50 18.67
C LEU A 187 -9.70 5.06 20.11
N LEU A 188 -8.46 5.23 20.58
CA LEU A 188 -8.07 4.88 21.95
C LEU A 188 -8.75 5.78 23.00
N VAL A 189 -8.92 7.08 22.70
CA VAL A 189 -9.61 8.02 23.60
C VAL A 189 -11.11 7.69 23.68
N ALA A 190 -11.78 7.41 22.56
CA ALA A 190 -13.21 7.06 22.55
C ALA A 190 -13.50 5.75 23.31
N GLY A 191 -12.64 4.74 23.19
CA GLY A 191 -12.77 3.46 23.90
C GLY A 191 -12.68 3.58 25.44
N SER A 192 -11.99 4.62 25.94
CA SER A 192 -11.84 4.86 27.38
C SER A 192 -13.07 5.52 28.03
N LEU A 193 -13.87 6.27 27.27
CA LEU A 193 -15.09 6.93 27.75
C LEU A 193 -16.28 5.97 27.87
N GLY A 194 -16.31 4.89 27.08
CA GLY A 194 -17.39 3.90 27.09
C GLY A 194 -17.50 3.06 28.37
N ARG A 195 -16.46 3.04 29.23
CA ARG A 195 -16.47 2.26 30.48
C ARG A 195 -17.05 2.99 31.69
N PHE A 196 -17.41 4.27 31.56
CA PHE A 196 -17.94 5.06 32.70
C PHE A 196 -19.47 5.19 32.77
N PHE A 197 -20.22 4.67 31.79
CA PHE A 197 -21.69 4.72 31.80
C PHE A 197 -22.33 3.35 31.97
N LYS A 198 -22.17 2.76 33.17
CA LYS A 198 -23.12 1.75 33.68
C LYS A 198 -23.28 1.90 35.19
N LYS A 199 -23.95 2.99 35.60
CA LYS A 199 -24.53 3.07 36.95
C LYS A 199 -25.98 2.58 36.86
N LYS A 200 -26.24 1.42 37.46
CA LYS A 200 -27.58 0.83 37.62
C LYS A 200 -28.53 1.84 38.27
N GLN A 201 -29.70 2.06 37.69
CA GLN A 201 -30.87 2.43 38.47
C GLN A 201 -31.37 1.18 39.19
N ALA A 202 -31.40 1.23 40.52
CA ALA A 202 -32.16 0.32 41.35
C ALA A 202 -33.45 1.03 41.77
N SER A 203 -34.55 0.30 41.64
CA SER A 203 -35.92 0.69 41.96
C SER A 203 -36.10 1.01 43.45
N ILE A 204 -37.01 1.94 43.74
CA ILE A 204 -37.95 1.84 44.86
C ILE A 204 -39.34 2.07 44.28
#